data_AF-A0AAW2JQZ7-F1
#
_entry.id   AF-A0AAW2JQZ7-F1
#
_cell.length_a   1.000
_cell.length_b   1.000
_cell.length_c   1.000
_cell.angle_alpha   90.00
_cell.angle_beta   90.00
_cell.angle_gamma   90.00
#
_symmetry.space_group_name_H-M   'P 1'
#
loop_
_entity.id
_entity.type
_entity.pdbx_description
1 polymer ?
#
loop_
_entity_poly.entity_id
_entity_poly.type
_entity_poly.pdbx_seq_one_letter_code
_entity_poly.pdbx_strand_id
1 'polypeptide(L)'
;MEIEIEVISKETIKPSSPTPESLRKYQLSFLDQIAPPIFLPLVYFYQADAKFSNPGKSNHLKKSLSQVLSRFYPLAGRLVDDLYVDCNDEGAPYVEAVANCSLSQVITNPIPKNMDKFIPYKVDDVQNLGMAVQVTYFQCGGAAVGLVMSHKIADATSFFLVANTWAAVARNGNYDDVPGPKLEKIFPLRILSSGSSPVQEL
;
A
#
# COMPACT_ATOMS: atom_id res chain seq x y z
N MET A 1 -24.17 5.05 17.71
CA MET A 1 -24.06 6.04 16.62
C MET A 1 -23.59 5.33 15.38
N GLU A 2 -24.22 5.59 14.25
CA GLU A 2 -23.79 5.03 12.96
C GLU A 2 -22.71 5.93 12.35
N ILE A 3 -21.55 5.36 12.07
CA ILE A 3 -20.45 6.07 11.40
C ILE A 3 -20.75 6.05 9.90
N GLU A 4 -20.93 7.20 9.29
CA GLU A 4 -21.05 7.32 7.84
C GLU A 4 -19.80 7.98 7.28
N ILE A 5 -19.35 7.45 6.14
CA ILE A 5 -18.18 7.94 5.42
C ILE A 5 -18.63 8.24 4.00
N GLU A 6 -18.42 9.49 3.60
CA GLU A 6 -18.74 9.98 2.26
C GLU A 6 -17.45 10.13 1.47
N VAL A 7 -17.36 9.45 0.32
CA VAL A 7 -16.22 9.54 -0.58
C VAL A 7 -16.25 10.86 -1.34
N ILE A 8 -15.19 11.64 -1.21
CA ILE A 8 -14.99 12.93 -1.87
C ILE A 8 -14.36 12.74 -3.24
N SER A 9 -13.36 11.87 -3.33
CA SER A 9 -12.58 11.66 -4.56
C SER A 9 -12.02 10.25 -4.64
N LYS A 10 -11.80 9.79 -5.87
CA LYS A 10 -11.06 8.56 -6.18
C LYS A 10 -10.05 8.89 -7.27
N GLU A 11 -8.80 8.59 -6.98
CA GLU A 11 -7.67 8.84 -7.88
C GLU A 11 -6.82 7.57 -7.99
N THR A 12 -5.89 7.57 -8.95
CA THR A 12 -4.88 6.52 -9.05
C THR A 12 -3.51 7.18 -9.03
N ILE A 13 -2.72 6.84 -8.00
CA ILE A 13 -1.41 7.43 -7.78
C ILE A 13 -0.38 6.55 -8.46
N LYS A 14 0.30 7.12 -9.46
CA LYS A 14 1.38 6.46 -10.19
C LYS A 14 2.73 6.74 -9.55
N PRO A 15 3.74 5.89 -9.79
CA PRO A 15 5.13 6.19 -9.47
C PRO A 15 5.55 7.56 -10.00
N SER A 16 6.36 8.29 -9.23
CA SER A 16 6.90 9.60 -9.63
C SER A 16 7.93 9.50 -10.76
N SER A 17 8.53 8.32 -10.93
CA SER A 17 9.43 7.98 -12.03
C SER A 17 9.01 6.63 -12.63
N PRO A 18 9.04 6.47 -13.96
CA PRO A 18 8.65 5.22 -14.61
C PRO A 18 9.49 4.04 -14.13
N THR A 19 8.86 2.87 -14.01
CA THR A 19 9.59 1.62 -13.72
C THR A 19 10.48 1.27 -14.93
N PRO A 20 11.79 1.05 -14.75
CA PRO A 20 12.69 0.63 -15.82
C PRO A 20 12.22 -0.65 -16.50
N GLU A 21 12.48 -0.79 -17.80
CA GLU A 21 12.02 -1.95 -18.58
C GLU A 21 12.52 -3.29 -18.00
N SER A 22 13.75 -3.31 -17.48
CA SER A 22 14.34 -4.48 -16.82
C SER A 22 13.63 -4.90 -15.51
N LEU A 23 12.82 -4.02 -14.93
CA LEU A 23 12.08 -4.25 -13.68
C LEU A 23 10.56 -4.42 -13.90
N ARG A 24 10.11 -4.47 -15.16
CA ARG A 24 8.67 -4.59 -15.51
C ARG A 24 8.02 -5.87 -15.01
N LYS A 25 8.79 -6.92 -14.72
CA LYS A 25 8.27 -8.19 -14.22
C LYS A 25 8.90 -8.55 -12.87
N TYR A 26 8.12 -8.51 -11.81
CA TYR A 26 8.54 -8.94 -10.48
C TYR A 26 8.04 -10.36 -10.20
N GLN A 27 8.95 -11.33 -10.17
CA GLN A 27 8.61 -12.75 -9.94
C GLN A 27 8.34 -13.00 -8.46
N LEU A 28 7.21 -13.64 -8.15
CA LEU A 28 6.89 -14.04 -6.79
C LEU A 28 7.70 -15.26 -6.37
N SER A 29 8.20 -15.25 -5.14
CA SER A 29 8.88 -16.40 -4.55
C SER A 29 7.90 -17.54 -4.27
N PHE A 30 8.40 -18.72 -3.94
CA PHE A 30 7.55 -19.83 -3.52
C PHE A 30 6.68 -19.47 -2.29
N LEU A 31 7.23 -18.72 -1.33
CA LEU A 31 6.48 -18.29 -0.14
C LEU A 31 5.35 -17.34 -0.49
N ASP A 32 5.59 -16.45 -1.46
CA ASP A 32 4.60 -15.51 -1.96
C ASP A 32 3.47 -16.23 -2.71
N GLN A 33 3.81 -17.23 -3.54
CA GLN A 33 2.83 -18.03 -4.30
C GLN A 33 1.90 -18.84 -3.38
N ILE A 34 2.41 -19.41 -2.29
CA ILE A 34 1.59 -20.15 -1.31
C ILE A 34 0.87 -19.24 -0.30
N ALA A 35 1.20 -17.95 -0.26
CA ALA A 35 0.52 -17.03 0.64
C ALA A 35 -0.98 -16.94 0.29
N PRO A 36 -1.87 -16.76 1.27
CA PRO A 36 -3.29 -16.60 1.00
C PRO A 36 -3.54 -15.37 0.09
N PRO A 37 -4.45 -15.43 -0.88
CA PRO A 37 -4.81 -14.30 -1.75
C PRO A 37 -5.72 -13.31 -1.01
N ILE A 38 -5.21 -12.74 0.09
CA ILE A 38 -5.91 -11.76 0.92
C ILE A 38 -5.15 -10.44 0.93
N PHE A 39 -5.84 -9.38 1.34
CA PHE A 39 -5.20 -8.10 1.64
C PHE A 39 -4.91 -7.98 3.13
N LEU A 40 -3.82 -7.29 3.46
CA LEU A 40 -3.42 -6.89 4.79
C LEU A 40 -3.97 -5.46 5.05
N PRO A 41 -5.09 -5.30 5.79
CA PRO A 41 -5.61 -3.99 6.13
C PRO A 41 -4.96 -3.41 7.39
N LEU A 42 -4.64 -2.12 7.37
CA LEU A 42 -4.28 -1.38 8.57
C LEU A 42 -4.80 0.05 8.50
N VAL A 43 -5.32 0.56 9.63
CA VAL A 43 -5.81 1.95 9.73
C VAL A 43 -5.03 2.68 10.80
N TYR A 44 -4.42 3.81 10.43
CA TYR A 44 -3.76 4.73 11.34
C TYR A 44 -4.66 5.92 11.64
N PHE A 45 -4.85 6.25 12.91
CA PHE A 45 -5.64 7.40 13.33
C PHE A 45 -4.74 8.52 13.86
N TYR A 46 -4.96 9.73 13.36
CA TYR A 46 -4.19 10.92 13.68
C TYR A 46 -5.12 12.01 14.24
N GLN A 47 -4.71 12.59 15.36
CA GLN A 47 -5.39 13.77 15.91
C GLN A 47 -5.21 14.98 14.99
N ALA A 48 -6.06 15.98 15.19
CA ALA A 48 -5.97 17.22 14.44
C ALA A 48 -4.66 17.95 14.73
N ASP A 49 -3.96 18.35 13.67
CA ASP A 49 -2.84 19.30 13.74
C ASP A 49 -3.28 20.59 13.04
N ALA A 50 -3.32 21.69 13.80
CA ALA A 50 -3.73 23.00 13.32
C ALA A 50 -2.78 23.59 12.26
N LYS A 51 -1.58 23.05 12.11
CA LYS A 51 -0.58 23.51 11.13
C LYS A 51 -0.94 23.18 9.69
N PHE A 52 -1.80 22.19 9.45
CA PHE A 52 -2.09 21.68 8.11
C PHE A 52 -3.58 21.67 7.81
N SER A 53 -3.98 22.35 6.73
CA SER A 53 -5.32 22.23 6.15
C SER A 53 -5.51 20.88 5.47
N ASN A 54 -6.74 20.40 5.33
CA ASN A 54 -7.03 19.13 4.65
C ASN A 54 -6.51 19.10 3.20
N PRO A 55 -6.68 20.16 2.36
CA PRO A 55 -6.08 20.19 1.03
C PRO A 55 -4.55 20.10 1.05
N GLY A 56 -3.90 20.75 2.03
CA GLY A 56 -2.45 20.64 2.22
C GLY A 56 -2.02 19.21 2.56
N LYS A 57 -2.74 18.53 3.47
CA LYS A 57 -2.51 17.12 3.81
C LYS A 57 -2.68 16.21 2.58
N SER A 58 -3.76 16.41 1.83
CA SER A 58 -4.09 15.65 0.62
C SER A 58 -2.95 15.65 -0.40
N ASN A 59 -2.57 16.84 -0.87
CA ASN A 59 -1.52 17.00 -1.88
C ASN A 59 -0.19 16.38 -1.42
N HIS A 60 0.13 16.56 -0.14
CA HIS A 60 1.36 16.07 0.44
C HIS A 60 1.41 14.53 0.53
N LEU A 61 0.30 13.92 0.94
CA LEU A 61 0.17 12.46 1.00
C LEU A 61 0.21 11.83 -0.40
N LYS A 62 -0.47 12.41 -1.38
CA LYS A 62 -0.46 11.94 -2.78
C LYS A 62 0.93 12.04 -3.40
N LYS A 63 1.61 13.19 -3.22
CA LYS A 63 2.98 13.40 -3.74
C LYS A 63 3.99 12.44 -3.14
N SER A 64 3.98 12.29 -1.81
CA SER A 64 4.88 11.36 -1.11
C SER A 64 4.59 9.90 -1.46
N LEU A 65 3.31 9.52 -1.66
CA LEU A 65 2.96 8.17 -2.10
C LEU A 65 3.50 7.89 -3.51
N SER A 66 3.38 8.85 -4.44
CA SER A 66 3.97 8.75 -5.78
C SER A 66 5.48 8.49 -5.74
N GLN A 67 6.21 9.19 -4.86
CA GLN A 67 7.65 8.96 -4.65
C GLN A 67 7.95 7.57 -4.08
N VAL A 68 7.17 7.10 -3.12
CA VAL A 68 7.32 5.77 -2.50
C VAL A 68 7.05 4.67 -3.51
N LEU A 69 6.04 4.84 -4.37
CA LEU A 69 5.71 3.88 -5.42
C LEU A 69 6.83 3.71 -6.45
N SER A 70 7.67 4.73 -6.68
CA SER A 70 8.88 4.56 -7.50
C SER A 70 9.89 3.58 -6.86
N ARG A 71 9.94 3.52 -5.53
CA ARG A 71 10.83 2.60 -4.80
C ARG A 71 10.25 1.21 -4.69
N PHE A 72 8.96 1.15 -4.36
CA PHE A 72 8.20 -0.10 -4.20
C PHE A 72 7.31 -0.30 -5.43
N TYR A 73 7.93 -0.25 -6.61
CA TYR A 73 7.27 -0.28 -7.91
C TYR A 73 6.30 -1.47 -8.12
N PRO A 74 6.51 -2.69 -7.54
CA PRO A 74 5.52 -3.74 -7.68
C PRO A 74 4.15 -3.36 -7.09
N LEU A 75 4.09 -2.48 -6.09
CA LEU A 75 2.84 -2.04 -5.47
C LEU A 75 1.97 -1.18 -6.41
N ALA A 76 2.56 -0.59 -7.45
CA ALA A 76 1.86 0.14 -8.50
C ALA A 76 1.48 -0.73 -9.70
N GLY A 77 1.83 -2.02 -9.68
CA GLY A 77 1.55 -2.97 -10.75
C GLY A 77 0.25 -3.75 -10.57
N ARG A 78 0.13 -4.85 -11.33
CA ARG A 78 -0.98 -5.81 -11.26
C ARG A 78 -0.46 -7.23 -11.04
N LEU A 79 -1.04 -7.92 -10.09
CA LEU A 79 -0.76 -9.35 -9.86
C LEU A 79 -1.33 -10.17 -11.02
N VAL A 80 -0.54 -11.10 -11.55
CA VAL A 80 -0.93 -11.99 -12.66
C VAL A 80 -0.79 -13.45 -12.21
N ASP A 81 -1.92 -14.15 -12.19
CA ASP A 81 -2.06 -15.58 -11.89
C ASP A 81 -1.40 -16.04 -10.58
N ASP A 82 -1.26 -15.16 -9.59
CA ASP A 82 -0.50 -15.41 -8.35
C ASP A 82 0.99 -15.79 -8.58
N LEU A 83 1.53 -15.56 -9.77
CA LEU A 83 2.90 -15.98 -10.16
C LEU A 83 3.89 -14.82 -10.20
N TYR A 84 3.45 -13.66 -10.66
CA TYR A 84 4.28 -12.48 -10.78
C TYR A 84 3.44 -11.20 -10.75
N VAL A 85 4.09 -10.07 -10.55
CA VAL A 85 3.50 -8.75 -10.70
C VAL A 85 3.97 -8.14 -12.02
N ASP A 86 3.02 -7.76 -12.86
CA ASP A 86 3.24 -6.87 -13.99
C ASP A 86 3.39 -5.44 -13.47
N CYS A 87 4.63 -4.97 -13.37
CA CYS A 87 4.99 -3.65 -12.87
C CYS A 87 4.74 -2.58 -13.94
N ASN A 88 3.48 -2.45 -14.37
CA ASN A 88 3.04 -1.64 -15.51
C ASN A 88 2.74 -0.16 -15.18
N ASP A 89 3.05 0.28 -13.97
CA ASP A 89 2.81 1.65 -13.48
C ASP A 89 1.34 2.11 -13.61
N GLU A 90 0.38 1.19 -13.64
CA GLU A 90 -1.04 1.59 -13.61
C GLU A 90 -1.38 2.36 -12.33
N GLY A 91 -0.65 2.10 -11.23
CA GLY A 91 -0.70 2.87 -10.00
C GLY A 91 -1.56 2.24 -8.91
N ALA A 92 -1.50 2.84 -7.73
CA ALA A 92 -2.27 2.47 -6.55
C ALA A 92 -3.53 3.32 -6.44
N PRO A 93 -4.72 2.73 -6.27
CA PRO A 93 -5.92 3.52 -6.00
C PRO A 93 -5.83 4.28 -4.68
N TYR A 94 -6.35 5.50 -4.69
CA TYR A 94 -6.32 6.45 -3.59
C TYR A 94 -7.68 7.09 -3.43
N VAL A 95 -8.29 6.91 -2.26
CA VAL A 95 -9.63 7.40 -1.94
C VAL A 95 -9.53 8.49 -0.89
N GLU A 96 -10.21 9.61 -1.09
CA GLU A 96 -10.42 10.60 -0.03
C GLU A 96 -11.88 10.60 0.40
N ALA A 97 -12.09 10.69 1.70
CA ALA A 97 -13.41 10.65 2.28
C ALA A 97 -13.55 11.60 3.48
N VAL A 98 -14.78 11.93 3.85
CA VAL A 98 -15.11 12.59 5.12
C VAL A 98 -15.95 11.68 5.99
N ALA A 99 -15.71 11.71 7.30
CA ALA A 99 -16.56 11.04 8.28
C ALA A 99 -17.52 12.05 8.91
N ASN A 100 -18.78 11.66 9.11
CA ASN A 100 -19.81 12.47 9.77
C ASN A 100 -19.65 12.59 11.30
N CYS A 101 -18.47 12.24 11.83
CA CYS A 101 -18.20 12.13 13.26
C CYS A 101 -16.83 12.73 13.62
N SER A 102 -16.57 12.84 14.93
CA SER A 102 -15.22 13.12 15.44
C SER A 102 -14.39 11.84 15.54
N LEU A 103 -13.07 11.99 15.59
CA LEU A 103 -12.16 10.87 15.80
C LEU A 103 -12.41 10.16 17.14
N SER A 104 -12.67 10.91 18.21
CA SER A 104 -12.88 10.34 19.56
C SER A 104 -14.09 9.42 19.62
N GLN A 105 -15.14 9.70 18.84
CA GLN A 105 -16.31 8.84 18.74
C GLN A 105 -15.98 7.46 18.13
N VAL A 106 -14.90 7.36 17.35
CA VAL A 106 -14.46 6.12 16.72
C VAL A 106 -13.51 5.33 17.61
N ILE A 107 -12.52 5.98 18.22
CA ILE A 107 -11.43 5.29 18.93
C ILE A 107 -11.70 5.01 20.41
N THR A 108 -12.66 5.69 21.05
CA THR A 108 -12.94 5.52 22.49
C THR A 108 -13.64 4.18 22.79
N ASN A 109 -14.52 3.73 21.89
CA ASN A 109 -15.18 2.44 21.98
C ASN A 109 -15.24 1.81 20.58
N PRO A 110 -14.11 1.29 20.08
CA PRO A 110 -14.01 0.83 18.70
C PRO A 110 -14.90 -0.39 18.47
N ILE A 111 -15.76 -0.30 17.47
CA ILE A 111 -16.55 -1.44 16.99
C ILE A 111 -15.80 -2.01 15.77
N PRO A 112 -15.26 -3.24 15.83
CA PRO A 112 -14.40 -3.79 14.77
C PRO A 112 -14.99 -3.69 13.36
N LYS A 113 -16.28 -3.99 13.20
CA LYS A 113 -16.99 -3.92 11.90
C LYS A 113 -16.98 -2.53 11.24
N ASN A 114 -16.76 -1.47 12.02
CA ASN A 114 -16.74 -0.11 11.49
C ASN A 114 -15.35 0.26 10.94
N MET A 115 -14.30 -0.50 11.26
CA MET A 115 -12.95 -0.23 10.77
C MET A 115 -12.83 -0.42 9.26
N ASP A 116 -13.61 -1.36 8.70
CA ASP A 116 -13.70 -1.61 7.26
C ASP A 116 -14.19 -0.38 6.48
N LYS A 117 -14.86 0.57 7.13
CA LYS A 117 -15.29 1.82 6.49
C LYS A 117 -14.10 2.74 6.18
N PHE A 118 -12.97 2.60 6.89
CA PHE A 118 -11.78 3.45 6.77
C PHE A 118 -10.73 2.89 5.81
N ILE A 119 -11.06 1.85 5.04
CA ILE A 119 -10.21 1.29 3.97
C ILE A 119 -10.91 1.44 2.60
N PRO A 120 -10.16 1.60 1.51
CA PRO A 120 -10.70 2.06 0.22
C PRO A 120 -11.62 1.06 -0.49
N TYR A 121 -11.51 -0.22 -0.13
CA TYR A 121 -12.25 -1.31 -0.75
C TYR A 121 -12.55 -2.39 0.28
N LYS A 122 -13.62 -3.16 0.03
CA LYS A 122 -13.74 -4.47 0.64
C LYS A 122 -12.67 -5.38 0.02
N VAL A 123 -12.11 -6.28 0.83
CA VAL A 123 -10.99 -7.16 0.46
C VAL A 123 -11.23 -7.92 -0.86
N ASP A 124 -12.49 -8.17 -1.21
CA ASP A 124 -12.89 -8.94 -2.41
C ASP A 124 -12.87 -8.13 -3.72
N ASP A 125 -12.86 -6.79 -3.67
CA ASP A 125 -12.98 -5.91 -4.86
C ASP A 125 -11.62 -5.60 -5.53
N VAL A 126 -10.52 -6.11 -4.99
CA VAL A 126 -9.14 -5.64 -5.30
C VAL A 126 -8.22 -6.74 -5.81
N GLN A 127 -8.77 -7.81 -6.40
CA GLN A 127 -8.12 -9.11 -6.60
C GLN A 127 -6.73 -9.13 -7.26
N ASN A 128 -6.33 -8.09 -8.00
CA ASN A 128 -5.02 -7.98 -8.63
C ASN A 128 -4.18 -6.76 -8.21
N LEU A 129 -4.63 -5.96 -7.24
CA LEU A 129 -3.90 -4.76 -6.83
C LEU A 129 -2.74 -5.08 -5.90
N GLY A 130 -1.64 -4.34 -6.05
CA GLY A 130 -0.54 -4.42 -5.09
C GLY A 130 -0.85 -3.70 -3.78
N MET A 131 -1.39 -2.47 -3.86
CA MET A 131 -1.86 -1.71 -2.71
C MET A 131 -3.00 -0.75 -3.06
N ALA A 132 -3.73 -0.30 -2.05
CA ALA A 132 -4.63 0.84 -2.14
C ALA A 132 -4.65 1.62 -0.81
N VAL A 133 -5.04 2.89 -0.89
CA VAL A 133 -5.06 3.82 0.25
C VAL A 133 -6.40 4.53 0.34
N GLN A 134 -6.88 4.75 1.57
CA GLN A 134 -7.96 5.69 1.87
C GLN A 134 -7.50 6.69 2.93
N VAL A 135 -7.79 7.97 2.71
CA VAL A 135 -7.65 9.02 3.73
C VAL A 135 -9.04 9.56 4.07
N THR A 136 -9.44 9.41 5.32
CA THR A 136 -10.73 9.90 5.83
C THR A 136 -10.51 11.06 6.79
N TYR A 137 -11.13 12.20 6.53
CA TYR A 137 -11.06 13.38 7.39
C TYR A 137 -12.26 13.44 8.34
N PHE A 138 -12.02 13.68 9.63
CA PHE A 138 -13.06 13.81 10.65
C PHE A 138 -13.48 15.27 10.84
N GLN A 139 -14.69 15.50 11.36
CA GLN A 139 -15.20 16.84 11.68
C GLN A 139 -14.31 17.62 12.64
N CYS A 140 -13.61 16.92 13.54
CA CYS A 140 -12.68 17.51 14.49
C CYS A 140 -11.31 17.88 13.88
N GLY A 141 -11.11 17.71 12.57
CA GLY A 141 -9.85 17.97 11.86
C GLY A 141 -8.80 16.84 11.95
N GLY A 142 -9.12 15.76 12.66
CA GLY A 142 -8.33 14.52 12.68
C GLY A 142 -8.45 13.76 11.36
N ALA A 143 -7.63 12.73 11.18
CA ALA A 143 -7.64 11.90 9.99
C ALA A 143 -7.46 10.41 10.31
N ALA A 144 -8.03 9.54 9.47
CA ALA A 144 -7.68 8.13 9.37
C ALA A 144 -6.96 7.89 8.05
N VAL A 145 -5.87 7.12 8.06
CA VAL A 145 -5.16 6.66 6.87
C VAL A 145 -5.22 5.14 6.85
N GLY A 146 -6.08 4.61 5.99
CA GLY A 146 -6.25 3.18 5.73
C GLY A 146 -5.35 2.73 4.60
N LEU A 147 -4.59 1.67 4.82
CA LEU A 147 -3.77 1.00 3.82
C LEU A 147 -4.25 -0.44 3.68
N VAL A 148 -4.32 -0.91 2.44
CA VAL A 148 -4.49 -2.33 2.12
C VAL A 148 -3.37 -2.74 1.16
N MET A 149 -2.75 -3.89 1.41
CA MET A 149 -1.66 -4.41 0.57
C MET A 149 -1.85 -5.91 0.33
N SER A 150 -1.59 -6.39 -0.87
CA SER A 150 -1.72 -7.82 -1.18
C SER A 150 -0.70 -8.64 -0.39
N HIS A 151 -1.17 -9.68 0.32
CA HIS A 151 -0.32 -10.60 1.06
C HIS A 151 0.57 -11.44 0.12
N LYS A 152 0.23 -11.52 -1.17
CA LYS A 152 1.06 -12.13 -2.22
C LYS A 152 2.33 -11.34 -2.52
N ILE A 153 2.40 -10.06 -2.14
CA ILE A 153 3.54 -9.17 -2.44
C ILE A 153 4.28 -8.77 -1.15
N ALA A 154 3.60 -8.77 -0.01
CA ALA A 154 4.16 -8.31 1.25
C ALA A 154 3.71 -9.15 2.44
N ASP A 155 4.66 -9.46 3.32
CA ASP A 155 4.38 -9.88 4.69
C ASP A 155 4.21 -8.65 5.61
N ALA A 156 3.93 -8.89 6.91
CA ALA A 156 3.78 -7.81 7.88
C ALA A 156 5.03 -6.91 7.99
N THR A 157 6.23 -7.50 7.88
CA THR A 157 7.50 -6.74 7.93
C THR A 157 7.61 -5.76 6.76
N SER A 158 7.34 -6.26 5.54
CA SER A 158 7.36 -5.48 4.31
C SER A 158 6.27 -4.41 4.31
N PHE A 159 5.09 -4.74 4.84
CA PHE A 159 4.00 -3.78 5.03
C PHE A 159 4.45 -2.58 5.89
N PHE A 160 4.98 -2.84 7.09
CA PHE A 160 5.40 -1.77 8.00
C PHE A 160 6.60 -0.99 7.45
N LEU A 161 7.50 -1.64 6.72
CA LEU A 161 8.60 -0.99 6.03
C LEU A 161 8.08 0.03 4.99
N VAL A 162 7.08 -0.33 4.19
CA VAL A 162 6.46 0.58 3.21
C VAL A 162 5.76 1.73 3.93
N ALA A 163 4.94 1.44 4.94
CA ALA A 163 4.20 2.46 5.71
C ALA A 163 5.15 3.46 6.39
N ASN A 164 6.22 2.97 7.03
CA ASN A 164 7.22 3.80 7.69
C ASN A 164 8.03 4.62 6.68
N THR A 165 8.41 4.03 5.55
CA THR A 165 9.09 4.75 4.47
C THR A 165 8.20 5.85 3.91
N TRP A 166 6.91 5.58 3.69
CA TRP A 166 5.97 6.60 3.23
C TRP A 166 5.80 7.74 4.22
N ALA A 167 5.65 7.42 5.52
CA ALA A 167 5.59 8.45 6.56
C ALA A 167 6.88 9.29 6.64
N ALA A 168 8.05 8.69 6.43
CA ALA A 168 9.32 9.41 6.41
C ALA A 168 9.47 10.32 5.19
N VAL A 169 9.12 9.83 3.99
CA VAL A 169 9.12 10.63 2.76
C VAL A 169 8.12 11.77 2.86
N ALA A 170 6.92 11.51 3.40
CA ALA A 170 5.97 12.57 3.70
C ALA A 170 6.59 13.58 4.67
N ARG A 171 7.23 13.17 5.77
CA ARG A 171 7.82 14.14 6.72
C ARG A 171 8.90 15.04 6.12
N ASN A 172 9.79 14.46 5.32
CA ASN A 172 11.01 15.14 4.86
C ASN A 172 10.85 15.83 3.50
N GLY A 173 9.81 15.49 2.73
CA GLY A 173 9.53 16.08 1.42
C GLY A 173 10.46 15.62 0.29
N ASN A 174 11.52 14.86 0.60
CA ASN A 174 12.39 14.23 -0.36
C ASN A 174 12.61 12.74 -0.07
N TYR A 175 12.60 11.98 -1.15
CA TYR A 175 12.86 10.55 -1.21
C TYR A 175 14.34 10.20 -0.91
N ASP A 176 15.29 11.02 -1.38
CA ASP A 176 16.72 10.72 -1.29
C ASP A 176 17.25 10.67 0.16
N ASP A 177 16.57 11.37 1.06
CA ASP A 177 16.94 11.48 2.47
C ASP A 177 16.44 10.30 3.33
N VAL A 178 15.72 9.33 2.74
CA VAL A 178 15.19 8.17 3.45
C VAL A 178 15.96 6.90 3.03
N PRO A 179 16.79 6.31 3.93
CA PRO A 179 17.54 5.09 3.65
C PRO A 179 16.63 3.98 3.12
N GLY A 180 17.04 3.34 2.04
CA GLY A 180 16.21 2.34 1.40
C GLY A 180 16.34 0.95 1.93
N PRO A 181 15.25 0.18 1.95
CA PRO A 181 15.40 -1.26 1.94
C PRO A 181 16.14 -1.66 0.68
N LYS A 182 17.26 -2.36 0.85
CA LYS A 182 17.91 -3.06 -0.26
C LYS A 182 17.09 -4.31 -0.53
N LEU A 183 16.01 -4.18 -1.32
CA LEU A 183 15.09 -5.27 -1.63
C LEU A 183 15.83 -6.53 -2.12
N GLU A 184 16.90 -6.34 -2.90
CA GLU A 184 17.81 -7.39 -3.38
C GLU A 184 18.53 -8.17 -2.28
N LYS A 185 18.75 -7.56 -1.11
CA LYS A 185 19.38 -8.21 0.05
C LYS A 185 18.38 -8.89 0.97
N ILE A 186 17.11 -8.49 0.92
CA ILE A 186 16.04 -9.01 1.78
C ILE A 186 15.35 -10.21 1.11
N PHE A 187 15.19 -10.15 -0.21
CA PHE A 187 14.66 -11.24 -1.03
C PHE A 187 15.63 -11.56 -2.17
N PRO A 188 16.74 -12.28 -1.92
CA PRO A 188 17.57 -12.76 -3.02
C PRO A 188 16.71 -13.69 -3.89
N LEU A 189 16.55 -13.33 -5.17
CA LEU A 189 15.97 -14.19 -6.21
C LEU A 189 16.74 -15.52 -6.23
N ARG A 190 16.27 -16.51 -5.47
CA ARG A 190 16.68 -17.90 -5.69
C ARG A 190 15.86 -18.37 -6.88
N ILE A 191 16.42 -18.13 -8.07
CA ILE A 191 16.04 -18.92 -9.24
C ILE A 191 16.33 -20.36 -8.83
N LEU A 192 15.27 -21.13 -8.53
CA LEU A 192 15.39 -22.58 -8.44
C LEU A 192 15.77 -23.03 -9.84
N SER A 193 17.07 -23.21 -10.07
CA SER A 193 17.52 -23.93 -11.24
C SER A 193 16.84 -25.30 -11.17
N SER A 194 15.96 -25.56 -12.14
CA SER A 194 15.47 -26.90 -12.37
C SER A 194 16.69 -27.75 -12.68
N GLY A 195 17.14 -28.53 -11.70
CA GLY A 195 18.25 -29.44 -11.85
C GLY A 195 17.88 -30.51 -12.86
N SER A 196 18.31 -30.35 -14.11
CA SER A 196 18.42 -31.45 -15.04
C SER A 196 19.69 -32.23 -14.67
N SER A 197 19.57 -33.21 -13.77
CA SER A 197 20.58 -34.26 -13.68
C SER A 197 20.45 -35.15 -14.92
N PRO A 198 21.52 -35.40 -15.68
CA PRO A 198 21.47 -36.35 -16.77
C PRO A 198 21.31 -37.76 -16.19
N VAL A 199 20.32 -38.49 -16.68
CA VAL A 199 20.18 -39.93 -16.48
C VAL A 199 21.43 -40.59 -17.06
N GLN A 200 22.26 -41.21 -16.22
CA GLN A 200 23.27 -42.16 -16.70
C GLN A 200 22.54 -43.47 -17.00
N GLU A 201 22.54 -43.84 -18.28
CA GLU A 201 22.17 -45.17 -18.75
C GLU A 201 23.15 -46.22 -18.18
N LEU A 202 22.60 -47.37 -17.78
CA LEU A 202 23.30 -48.62 -17.52
C LEU A 202 23.33 -49.47 -18.81
#